data_AF-A0A7V3LIR6-F1
#
_entry.id   AF-A0A7V3LIR6-F1
#
_cell.length_a   1.000
_cell.length_b   1.000
_cell.length_c   1.000
_cell.angle_alpha   90.00
_cell.angle_beta   90.00
_cell.angle_gamma   90.00
#
_symmetry.space_group_name_H-M   'P 1'
#
loop_
_entity.id
_entity.type
_entity.pdbx_description
1 polymer ?
#
loop_
_entity_poly.entity_id
_entity_poly.type
_entity_poly.pdbx_seq_one_letter_code
_entity_poly.pdbx_strand_id
1 'polypeptide(L)'
;MEEILRELLDQETKARDKYAELLGSVRTATARELLSTILNQKKFEIETLRLLASGKVPDRFLGFGTVVENDVNFRDAPSPQGNILKSLSRGTPVILTDRRGNWVGLQLYDGQSGWVFKDYVRAGN
;
A
#
# COMPACT_ATOMS: atom_id res chain seq x y z
N MET A 1 -18.48 -7.68 -12.40
CA MET A 1 -17.38 -7.39 -11.46
C MET A 1 -16.53 -6.24 -11.99
N GLU A 2 -16.02 -6.35 -13.23
CA GLU A 2 -15.19 -5.30 -13.84
C GLU A 2 -15.88 -3.93 -13.92
N GLU A 3 -17.16 -3.89 -14.33
CA GLU A 3 -17.96 -2.66 -14.37
C GLU A 3 -18.09 -2.00 -12.99
N ILE A 4 -18.44 -2.78 -11.95
CA ILE A 4 -18.54 -2.31 -10.56
C ILE A 4 -17.20 -1.73 -10.08
N LEU A 5 -16.08 -2.42 -10.35
CA LEU A 5 -14.75 -1.92 -9.97
C LEU A 5 -14.42 -0.60 -10.67
N ARG A 6 -14.80 -0.46 -11.94
CA ARG A 6 -14.61 0.78 -12.70
C ARG A 6 -15.43 1.94 -12.12
N GLU A 7 -16.70 1.69 -11.80
CA GLU A 7 -17.58 2.67 -11.16
C GLU A 7 -17.05 3.12 -9.81
N LEU A 8 -16.65 2.17 -8.95
CA LEU A 8 -16.06 2.48 -7.65
C LEU A 8 -14.76 3.27 -7.79
N LEU A 9 -13.88 2.90 -8.73
CA LEU A 9 -12.62 3.61 -8.94
C LEU A 9 -12.85 5.06 -9.39
N ASP A 10 -13.81 5.31 -10.28
CA ASP A 10 -14.20 6.66 -10.69
C ASP A 10 -14.80 7.46 -9.51
N GLN A 11 -15.70 6.85 -8.75
CA GLN A 11 -16.29 7.47 -7.57
C GLN A 11 -15.23 7.90 -6.55
N GLU A 12 -14.33 6.99 -6.18
CA GLU A 12 -13.32 7.26 -5.17
C GLU A 12 -12.27 8.27 -5.64
N THR A 13 -11.94 8.26 -6.93
CA THR A 13 -11.04 9.26 -7.54
C THR A 13 -11.67 10.65 -7.46
N LYS A 14 -12.94 10.80 -7.86
CA LYS A 14 -13.68 12.07 -7.74
C LYS A 14 -13.81 12.54 -6.30
N ALA A 15 -14.09 11.64 -5.36
CA ALA A 15 -14.15 11.97 -3.94
C ALA A 15 -12.80 12.48 -3.42
N ARG A 16 -11.71 11.79 -3.75
CA ARG A 16 -10.34 12.20 -3.40
C ARG A 16 -10.02 13.60 -3.92
N ASP A 17 -10.38 13.91 -5.15
CA ASP A 17 -10.12 15.22 -5.75
C ASP A 17 -10.91 16.34 -5.06
N LYS A 18 -12.17 16.11 -4.70
CA LYS A 18 -12.97 17.05 -3.88
C LYS A 18 -12.36 17.30 -2.51
N TYR A 19 -11.85 16.26 -1.84
CA TYR A 19 -11.16 16.43 -0.55
C TYR A 19 -9.84 17.21 -0.71
N ALA A 20 -9.14 17.05 -1.83
CA ALA A 20 -7.91 17.78 -2.12
C ALA A 20 -8.19 19.28 -2.36
N GLU A 21 -9.26 19.60 -3.09
CA GLU A 21 -9.75 20.97 -3.25
C GLU A 21 -10.12 21.59 -1.90
N LEU A 22 -10.87 20.87 -1.07
CA LEU A 22 -11.25 21.31 0.28
C LEU A 22 -10.02 21.53 1.17
N LEU A 23 -8.98 20.70 1.07
CA LEU A 23 -7.71 20.90 1.79
C LEU A 23 -7.03 22.23 1.40
N GLY A 24 -7.17 22.66 0.14
CA GLY A 24 -6.65 23.93 -0.35
C GLY A 24 -7.39 25.16 0.20
N SER A 25 -8.67 25.02 0.56
CA SER A 25 -9.49 26.12 1.07
C SER A 25 -9.41 26.28 2.60
N VAL A 26 -9.16 25.21 3.35
CA VAL A 26 -9.06 25.28 4.82
C VAL A 26 -7.78 25.99 5.30
N ARG A 27 -7.87 26.63 6.47
CA ARG A 27 -6.78 27.42 7.07
C ARG A 27 -6.30 26.91 8.42
N THR A 28 -7.13 26.22 9.18
CA THR A 28 -6.75 25.73 10.51
C THR A 28 -5.88 24.47 10.42
N ALA A 29 -4.89 24.35 11.30
CA ALA A 29 -3.99 23.20 11.34
C ALA A 29 -4.77 21.89 11.53
N THR A 30 -5.73 21.86 12.46
CA THR A 30 -6.55 20.67 12.72
C THR A 30 -7.37 20.24 11.51
N ALA A 31 -8.03 21.16 10.80
CA ALA A 31 -8.82 20.80 9.62
C ALA A 31 -7.93 20.24 8.50
N ARG A 32 -6.73 20.81 8.32
CA ARG A 32 -5.76 20.32 7.35
C ARG A 32 -5.28 18.91 7.68
N GLU A 33 -5.04 18.61 8.96
CA GLU A 33 -4.62 17.29 9.41
C GLU A 33 -5.72 16.23 9.18
N LEU A 34 -6.97 16.57 9.53
CA LEU A 34 -8.12 15.69 9.31
C LEU A 34 -8.34 15.41 7.82
N LEU A 35 -8.27 16.43 6.96
CA LEU A 35 -8.40 16.25 5.50
C LEU A 35 -7.22 15.48 4.90
N SER A 36 -6.01 15.68 5.39
CA SER A 36 -4.84 14.89 4.97
C SER A 36 -5.01 13.42 5.33
N THR A 37 -5.58 13.12 6.50
CA THR A 37 -5.90 11.75 6.93
C THR A 37 -6.93 11.11 5.99
N ILE A 38 -8.02 11.82 5.68
CA ILE A 38 -9.04 11.35 4.72
C ILE A 38 -8.42 11.11 3.34
N LEU A 39 -7.55 12.01 2.86
CA LEU A 39 -6.87 11.84 1.57
C LEU A 39 -5.96 10.62 1.55
N ASN A 40 -5.25 10.33 2.64
CA ASN A 40 -4.43 9.13 2.74
C ASN A 40 -5.29 7.85 2.72
N GLN A 41 -6.41 7.84 3.42
CA GLN A 41 -7.39 6.76 3.35
C GLN A 41 -7.92 6.58 1.91
N LYS A 42 -8.32 7.67 1.24
CA LYS A 42 -8.82 7.60 -0.15
C LYS A 42 -7.79 7.07 -1.13
N LYS A 43 -6.52 7.47 -1.00
CA LYS A 43 -5.43 6.91 -1.80
C LYS A 43 -5.32 5.40 -1.60
N PHE A 44 -5.39 4.93 -0.36
CA PHE A 44 -5.34 3.51 -0.05
C PHE A 44 -6.51 2.71 -0.67
N GLU A 45 -7.73 3.22 -0.56
CA GLU A 45 -8.93 2.63 -1.19
C GLU A 45 -8.77 2.55 -2.72
N ILE A 46 -8.31 3.64 -3.36
CA ILE A 46 -8.07 3.70 -4.80
C ILE A 46 -7.01 2.67 -5.24
N GLU A 47 -5.87 2.55 -4.54
CA GLU A 47 -4.85 1.57 -4.89
C GLU A 47 -5.35 0.14 -4.73
N THR A 48 -6.16 -0.14 -3.71
CA THR A 48 -6.79 -1.45 -3.52
C THR A 48 -7.76 -1.78 -4.66
N LEU A 49 -8.58 -0.82 -5.09
CA LEU A 49 -9.47 -0.99 -6.24
C LEU A 49 -8.70 -1.23 -7.54
N ARG A 50 -7.58 -0.52 -7.75
CA ARG A 50 -6.69 -0.76 -8.90
C ARG A 50 -6.07 -2.14 -8.88
N LEU A 51 -5.65 -2.61 -7.70
CA LEU A 51 -5.13 -3.97 -7.55
C LEU A 51 -6.17 -5.01 -7.94
N LEU A 52 -7.41 -4.88 -7.42
CA LEU A 52 -8.53 -5.75 -7.78
C LEU A 52 -8.80 -5.73 -9.30
N ALA A 53 -8.81 -4.54 -9.90
CA ALA A 53 -9.02 -4.37 -11.34
C ALA A 53 -7.87 -4.93 -12.20
N SER A 54 -6.64 -4.94 -11.68
CA SER A 54 -5.47 -5.43 -12.42
C SER A 54 -5.41 -6.96 -12.55
N GLY A 55 -6.20 -7.69 -11.75
CA GLY A 55 -6.11 -9.15 -11.65
C GLY A 55 -4.85 -9.66 -10.94
N LYS A 56 -3.97 -8.76 -10.47
CA LYS A 56 -2.72 -9.11 -9.78
C LYS A 56 -2.91 -9.28 -8.27
N VAL A 57 -4.06 -9.75 -7.82
CA VAL A 57 -4.34 -9.95 -6.39
C VAL A 57 -3.50 -11.12 -5.87
N PRO A 58 -2.86 -11.03 -4.68
CA PRO A 58 -2.10 -12.15 -4.14
C PRO A 58 -3.02 -13.32 -3.76
N ASP A 59 -2.53 -14.55 -3.94
CA ASP A 59 -3.25 -15.78 -3.55
C ASP A 59 -3.51 -15.88 -2.03
N ARG A 60 -2.69 -15.19 -1.22
CA ARG A 60 -2.79 -15.16 0.24
C ARG A 60 -2.78 -13.73 0.74
N PHE A 61 -3.67 -13.44 1.68
CA PHE A 61 -3.77 -12.16 2.37
C PHE A 61 -3.69 -12.36 3.88
N LEU A 62 -2.59 -11.89 4.48
CA LEU A 62 -2.38 -11.91 5.93
C LEU A 62 -2.62 -10.55 6.59
N GLY A 63 -2.78 -9.50 5.79
CA GLY A 63 -3.02 -8.14 6.27
C GLY A 63 -2.26 -7.10 5.44
N PHE A 64 -2.50 -5.84 5.76
CA PHE A 64 -1.73 -4.73 5.20
C PHE A 64 -0.50 -4.45 6.05
N GLY A 65 0.48 -3.78 5.46
CA GLY A 65 1.64 -3.31 6.19
C GLY A 65 2.29 -2.10 5.52
N THR A 66 3.25 -1.54 6.24
CA THR A 66 4.04 -0.41 5.76
C THR A 66 5.50 -0.66 6.05
N VAL A 67 6.36 -0.33 5.07
CA VAL A 67 7.81 -0.34 5.26
C VAL A 67 8.20 0.77 6.24
N VAL A 68 8.96 0.43 7.28
CA VAL A 68 9.29 1.36 8.36
C VAL A 68 10.69 1.95 8.28
N GLU A 69 11.51 1.58 7.31
CA GLU A 69 12.85 2.14 7.09
C GLU A 69 13.08 2.52 5.63
N ASN A 70 14.09 3.36 5.38
CA ASN A 70 14.55 3.60 4.01
C ASN A 70 15.54 2.53 3.57
N ASP A 71 15.70 2.40 2.26
CA ASP A 71 16.65 1.50 1.61
C ASP A 71 16.49 0.02 1.99
N VAL A 72 15.24 -0.41 2.18
CA VAL A 72 14.91 -1.79 2.56
C VAL A 72 15.00 -2.70 1.35
N ASN A 73 15.88 -3.70 1.43
CA ASN A 73 16.06 -4.70 0.38
C ASN A 73 14.84 -5.61 0.25
N PHE A 74 14.11 -5.47 -0.85
CA PHE A 74 13.06 -6.39 -1.28
C PHE A 74 13.67 -7.49 -2.13
N ARG A 75 13.56 -8.74 -1.67
CA ARG A 75 14.29 -9.89 -2.22
C ARG A 75 13.36 -10.94 -2.84
N ASP A 76 13.89 -11.74 -3.74
CA ASP A 76 13.17 -12.84 -4.38
C ASP A 76 12.95 -14.07 -3.47
N ALA A 77 13.79 -14.23 -2.44
CA ALA A 77 13.75 -15.33 -1.49
C ALA A 77 13.84 -14.84 -0.03
N PRO A 78 13.29 -15.60 0.94
CA PRO A 78 13.40 -15.31 2.38
C PRO A 78 14.80 -15.66 2.90
N SER A 79 15.83 -15.01 2.35
CA SER A 79 17.23 -15.30 2.64
C SER A 79 18.09 -14.05 2.43
N PRO A 80 19.12 -13.82 3.26
CA PRO A 80 20.06 -12.74 3.03
C PRO A 80 20.87 -12.92 1.73
N GLN A 81 20.93 -14.14 1.19
CA GLN A 81 21.51 -14.46 -0.12
C GLN A 81 20.53 -14.34 -1.29
N GLY A 82 19.23 -14.08 -1.04
CA GLY A 82 18.25 -13.85 -2.12
C GLY A 82 18.61 -12.61 -2.93
N ASN A 83 18.30 -12.58 -4.22
CA ASN A 83 18.61 -11.44 -5.08
C ASN A 83 17.76 -10.24 -4.66
N ILE A 84 18.36 -9.05 -4.69
CA ILE A 84 17.64 -7.80 -4.43
C ILE A 84 16.87 -7.44 -5.69
N LEU A 85 15.54 -7.49 -5.61
CA LEU A 85 14.62 -7.08 -6.67
C LEU A 85 14.51 -5.55 -6.72
N LYS A 86 14.42 -4.91 -5.55
CA LYS A 86 14.20 -3.47 -5.41
C LYS A 86 14.64 -2.97 -4.03
N SER A 87 14.91 -1.67 -3.94
CA SER A 87 15.02 -0.96 -2.66
C SER A 87 13.70 -0.25 -2.36
N LEU A 88 13.12 -0.48 -1.18
CA LEU A 88 11.85 0.13 -0.75
C LEU A 88 12.13 1.26 0.23
N SER A 89 11.38 2.36 0.07
CA SER A 89 11.45 3.53 0.97
C SER A 89 10.48 3.40 2.14
N ARG A 90 10.76 4.12 3.24
CA ARG A 90 9.86 4.24 4.38
C ARG A 90 8.50 4.75 3.92
N GLY A 91 7.42 4.19 4.47
CA GLY A 91 6.06 4.56 4.11
C GLY A 91 5.50 3.80 2.90
N THR A 92 6.30 2.97 2.22
CA THR A 92 5.80 2.13 1.12
C THR A 92 4.72 1.18 1.65
N PRO A 93 3.47 1.26 1.15
CA PRO A 93 2.41 0.35 1.55
C PRO A 93 2.63 -1.01 0.87
N VAL A 94 2.41 -2.09 1.62
CA VAL A 94 2.63 -3.47 1.18
C VAL A 94 1.48 -4.35 1.62
N ILE A 95 1.26 -5.45 0.90
CA ILE A 95 0.30 -6.49 1.27
C ILE A 95 1.09 -7.68 1.80
N LEU A 96 0.79 -8.11 3.02
CA LEU A 96 1.48 -9.24 3.65
C LEU A 96 0.89 -10.55 3.15
N THR A 97 1.72 -11.44 2.63
CA THR A 97 1.29 -12.68 1.96
C THR A 97 1.81 -13.95 2.63
N ASP A 98 2.91 -13.87 3.38
CA ASP A 98 3.50 -15.02 4.05
C ASP A 98 4.38 -14.64 5.26
N ARG A 99 4.70 -15.60 6.11
CA ARG A 99 5.70 -15.46 7.20
C ARG A 99 6.56 -16.71 7.27
N ARG A 100 7.88 -16.55 7.16
CA ARG A 100 8.86 -17.66 7.24
C ARG A 100 10.07 -17.25 8.06
N GLY A 101 10.15 -17.76 9.30
CA GLY A 101 11.20 -17.37 10.24
C GLY A 101 11.23 -15.86 10.44
N ASN A 102 12.34 -15.22 10.12
CA ASN A 102 12.50 -13.76 10.21
C ASN A 102 12.12 -12.98 8.95
N TRP A 103 11.51 -13.64 7.97
CA TRP A 103 11.11 -13.04 6.70
C TRP A 103 9.60 -12.92 6.61
N VAL A 104 9.17 -11.82 6.01
CA VAL A 104 7.77 -11.56 5.67
C VAL A 104 7.68 -11.57 4.15
N GLY A 105 6.76 -12.38 3.64
CA GLY A 105 6.39 -12.35 2.23
C GLY A 105 5.44 -11.18 2.01
N LEU A 106 5.67 -10.42 0.96
CA LEU A 106 4.84 -9.28 0.57
C LEU A 106 4.57 -9.27 -0.92
N GLN A 107 3.49 -8.59 -1.26
CA GLN A 107 3.24 -8.10 -2.61
C GLN A 107 3.14 -6.57 -2.60
N LEU A 108 3.71 -5.94 -3.61
CA LEU A 108 3.52 -4.53 -3.93
C LEU A 108 2.22 -4.34 -4.75
N TYR A 109 1.71 -3.11 -4.80
CA TYR A 109 0.49 -2.80 -5.56
C TYR A 109 0.65 -2.92 -7.08
N ASP A 110 1.89 -2.96 -7.60
CA ASP A 110 2.17 -3.27 -9.01
C ASP A 110 2.12 -4.78 -9.34
N GLY A 111 1.93 -5.61 -8.31
CA GLY A 111 1.84 -7.08 -8.37
C GLY A 111 3.16 -7.80 -8.10
N GLN A 112 4.28 -7.09 -7.92
CA GLN A 112 5.55 -7.76 -7.65
C GLN A 112 5.55 -8.38 -6.25
N SER A 113 5.87 -9.68 -6.19
CA SER A 113 5.99 -10.44 -4.94
C SER A 113 7.45 -10.64 -4.54
N GLY A 114 7.69 -10.73 -3.24
CA GLY A 114 9.03 -10.95 -2.69
C GLY A 114 9.03 -10.93 -1.17
N TRP A 115 10.21 -10.71 -0.60
CA TRP A 115 10.48 -10.89 0.82
C TRP A 115 11.29 -9.74 1.39
N VAL A 116 10.99 -9.38 2.64
CA VAL A 116 11.83 -8.48 3.45
C VAL A 116 11.99 -9.05 4.85
N PHE A 117 13.02 -8.59 5.54
CA PHE A 117 13.21 -8.92 6.95
C PHE A 117 12.10 -8.29 7.79
N LYS A 118 11.57 -9.06 8.75
CA LYS A 118 10.35 -8.70 9.50
C LYS A 118 10.43 -7.34 10.21
N ASP A 119 11.62 -6.95 10.68
CA ASP A 119 11.79 -5.70 11.44
C ASP A 119 11.61 -4.45 10.58
N TYR A 120 11.64 -4.59 9.25
CA TYR A 120 11.42 -3.50 8.31
C TYR A 120 9.95 -3.31 7.92
N VAL A 121 9.04 -4.12 8.44
CA VAL A 121 7.62 -4.04 8.13
C VAL A 121 6.78 -3.99 9.39
N ARG A 122 5.89 -3.00 9.46
CA ARG A 122 4.86 -2.93 10.47
C ARG A 122 3.53 -3.33 9.85
N ALA A 123 2.89 -4.37 10.40
CA ALA A 123 1.53 -4.71 10.03
C ALA A 123 0.58 -3.59 10.47
N GLY A 124 -0.34 -3.21 9.58
CA GLY A 124 -1.50 -2.40 9.95
C GLY A 124 -2.53 -3.30 10.61
N ASN A 125 -3.06 -2.86 11.76
CA ASN A 125 -4.23 -3.49 12.38
C ASN A 125 -5.51 -3.00 11.71
#